data_AF-A0A6A6P408-F1
#
_entry.id   AF-A0A6A6P408-F1
#
_cell.length_a   1.000
_cell.length_b   1.000
_cell.length_c   1.000
_cell.angle_alpha   90.00
_cell.angle_beta   90.00
_cell.angle_gamma   90.00
#
_symmetry.space_group_name_H-M   'P 1'
#
loop_
_entity.id
_entity.type
_entity.pdbx_description
1 polymer ?
#
loop_
_entity_poly.entity_id
_entity_poly.type
_entity_poly.pdbx_seq_one_letter_code
_entity_poly.pdbx_strand_id
1 'polypeptide(L)'
;GLSSPWHSVYGPIASLLDADETDRDKLTATWRDNKAGELNFVGIVAVIFSTIITGSLGWGRALEGPPATTALWYSALALALTALASAIQLTVTLNRLSGYPDALFRIRRLLSARGADVGTPLEERRGAAPSARQVYAWESAAIGLRAALLLYIVGMMVLVF
;
A
#
# COMPACT_ATOMS: atom_id res chain seq x y z
N GLY A 1 24.01 -0.49 1.76
CA GLY A 1 22.95 0.15 2.56
C GLY A 1 21.61 -0.35 2.08
N LEU A 2 21.05 -1.34 2.76
CA LEU A 2 19.84 -2.08 2.36
C LEU A 2 18.55 -1.56 3.01
N SER A 3 18.62 -0.49 3.80
CA SER A 3 17.54 -0.04 4.69
C SER A 3 16.91 1.30 4.32
N SER A 4 17.14 1.84 3.13
CA SER A 4 16.34 2.99 2.67
C SER A 4 14.97 2.48 2.21
N PRO A 5 13.84 2.90 2.82
CA PRO A 5 12.49 2.45 2.46
C PRO A 5 12.19 2.65 0.97
N TRP A 6 12.79 3.70 0.39
CA TRP A 6 12.71 4.03 -1.02
C TRP A 6 13.40 2.98 -1.91
N HIS A 7 14.49 2.36 -1.48
CA HIS A 7 15.15 1.30 -2.27
C HIS A 7 14.35 -0.01 -2.26
N SER A 8 13.62 -0.31 -1.18
CA SER A 8 12.82 -1.54 -1.08
C SER A 8 11.56 -1.50 -1.93
N VAL A 9 10.92 -0.32 -2.07
CA VAL A 9 9.69 -0.17 -2.85
C VAL A 9 10.00 0.00 -4.34
N TYR A 10 11.04 0.77 -4.66
CA TYR A 10 11.40 1.08 -6.05
C TYR A 10 12.34 0.06 -6.68
N GLY A 11 13.14 -0.67 -5.89
CA GLY A 11 14.11 -1.65 -6.39
C GLY A 11 13.48 -2.77 -7.23
N PRO A 12 12.41 -3.45 -6.76
CA PRO A 12 11.71 -4.47 -7.55
C PRO A 12 11.08 -3.90 -8.82
N ILE A 13 10.60 -2.64 -8.77
CA ILE A 13 9.98 -1.96 -9.91
C ILE A 13 11.04 -1.55 -10.95
N ALA A 14 12.21 -1.13 -10.51
CA ALA A 14 13.33 -0.83 -11.38
C ALA A 14 13.87 -2.11 -12.04
N SER A 15 14.01 -3.21 -11.29
CA SER A 15 14.52 -4.47 -11.85
C SER A 15 13.54 -5.11 -12.85
N LEU A 16 12.23 -5.01 -12.65
CA LEU A 16 11.24 -5.50 -13.63
C LEU A 16 11.13 -4.62 -14.87
N LEU A 17 11.52 -3.34 -14.81
CA LEU A 17 11.54 -2.45 -15.98
C LEU A 17 12.82 -2.61 -16.81
N ASP A 18 13.93 -2.97 -16.17
CA ASP A 18 15.25 -3.12 -16.80
C ASP A 18 15.53 -4.54 -17.33
N ALA A 19 14.77 -5.54 -16.87
CA ALA A 19 14.95 -6.95 -17.27
C ALA A 19 14.71 -7.21 -18.77
N ASP A 20 15.38 -8.24 -19.29
CA ASP A 20 15.22 -8.75 -20.65
C ASP A 20 13.81 -9.29 -20.91
N GLU A 21 13.38 -9.26 -22.17
CA GLU A 21 11.99 -9.52 -22.60
C GLU A 21 11.42 -10.84 -22.07
N THR A 22 12.26 -11.87 -21.96
CA THR A 22 11.89 -13.22 -21.49
C THR A 22 11.65 -13.31 -19.98
N ASP A 23 12.38 -12.52 -19.18
CA ASP A 23 12.28 -12.53 -17.71
C ASP A 23 11.39 -11.41 -17.19
N ARG A 24 11.13 -10.39 -18.01
CA ARG A 24 10.26 -9.27 -17.69
C ARG A 24 8.86 -9.75 -17.30
N ASP A 25 8.28 -10.68 -18.07
CA ASP A 25 6.94 -11.24 -17.85
C ASP A 25 6.84 -11.98 -16.52
N LYS A 26 7.86 -12.80 -16.21
CA LYS A 26 7.95 -13.51 -14.94
C LYS A 26 8.08 -12.53 -13.77
N LEU A 27 9.00 -11.57 -13.84
CA LEU A 27 9.23 -10.59 -12.78
C LEU A 27 8.00 -9.70 -12.54
N THR A 28 7.27 -9.34 -13.60
CA THR A 28 6.04 -8.55 -13.48
C THR A 28 4.91 -9.35 -12.83
N ALA A 29 4.78 -10.63 -13.18
CA ALA A 29 3.81 -11.53 -12.54
C ALA A 29 4.14 -11.74 -11.05
N THR A 30 5.41 -12.00 -10.72
CA THR A 30 5.88 -12.15 -9.34
C THR A 30 5.67 -10.86 -8.53
N TRP A 31 5.99 -9.69 -9.08
CA TRP A 31 5.73 -8.41 -8.42
C TRP A 31 4.25 -8.21 -8.11
N ARG A 32 3.38 -8.50 -9.09
CA ARG A 32 1.92 -8.41 -8.93
C ARG A 32 1.44 -9.30 -7.79
N ASP A 33 1.86 -10.57 -7.80
CA ASP A 33 1.40 -11.56 -6.82
C ASP A 33 1.88 -11.18 -5.41
N ASN A 34 3.12 -10.71 -5.28
CA ASN A 34 3.65 -10.19 -4.02
C ASN A 34 2.88 -8.95 -3.54
N LYS A 35 2.54 -8.01 -4.44
CA LYS A 35 1.79 -6.81 -4.07
C LYS A 35 0.35 -7.12 -3.68
N ALA A 36 -0.29 -8.07 -4.36
CA ALA A 36 -1.62 -8.58 -4.00
C ALA A 36 -1.60 -9.20 -2.60
N GLY A 37 -0.57 -10.01 -2.29
CA GLY A 37 -0.36 -10.60 -0.98
C GLY A 37 -0.16 -9.54 0.11
N GLU A 38 0.66 -8.53 -0.16
CA GLU A 38 0.89 -7.41 0.77
C GLU A 38 -0.41 -6.64 1.07
N LEU A 39 -1.19 -6.29 0.04
CA LEU A 39 -2.46 -5.57 0.21
C LEU A 39 -3.48 -6.40 1.00
N ASN A 40 -3.56 -7.71 0.75
CA ASN A 40 -4.43 -8.60 1.51
C ASN A 40 -4.02 -8.65 2.99
N PHE A 41 -2.72 -8.78 3.27
CA PHE A 41 -2.19 -8.75 4.63
C PHE A 41 -2.51 -7.43 5.34
N VAL A 42 -2.31 -6.29 4.67
CA VAL A 42 -2.70 -4.96 5.20
C VAL A 42 -4.19 -4.91 5.53
N GLY A 43 -5.05 -5.47 4.68
CA GLY A 43 -6.49 -5.59 4.94
C GLY A 43 -6.79 -6.39 6.21
N ILE A 44 -6.18 -7.58 6.37
CA ILE A 44 -6.35 -8.42 7.57
C ILE A 44 -5.92 -7.66 8.83
N VAL A 45 -4.74 -7.03 8.80
CA VAL A 45 -4.22 -6.29 9.95
C VAL A 45 -5.11 -5.10 10.29
N ALA A 46 -5.63 -4.37 9.30
CA ALA A 46 -6.54 -3.25 9.52
C ALA A 46 -7.85 -3.67 10.21
N VAL A 47 -8.39 -4.84 9.85
CA VAL A 47 -9.58 -5.41 10.53
C VAL A 47 -9.27 -5.73 11.99
N ILE A 48 -8.20 -6.49 12.23
CA ILE A 48 -7.79 -6.88 13.60
C ILE A 48 -7.57 -5.62 14.46
N PHE A 49 -6.89 -4.62 13.90
CA PHE A 49 -6.58 -3.39 14.59
C PHE A 49 -7.84 -2.57 14.92
N SER A 50 -8.79 -2.50 13.99
CA SER A 50 -10.09 -1.84 14.22
C SER A 50 -10.86 -2.53 15.35
N THR A 51 -10.81 -3.87 15.43
CA THR A 51 -11.42 -4.63 16.52
C THR A 51 -10.77 -4.31 17.87
N ILE A 52 -9.43 -4.22 17.92
CA ILE A 52 -8.69 -3.85 19.14
C ILE A 52 -9.09 -2.45 19.61
N ILE A 53 -9.08 -1.45 18.71
CA ILE A 53 -9.47 -0.07 19.06
C ILE A 53 -10.91 -0.03 19.60
N THR A 54 -11.82 -0.72 18.92
CA THR A 54 -13.23 -0.80 19.35
C THR A 54 -13.36 -1.45 20.73
N GLY A 55 -12.60 -2.51 21.00
CA GLY A 55 -12.53 -3.13 22.32
C GLY A 55 -11.99 -2.18 23.40
N SER A 56 -10.97 -1.38 23.07
CA SER A 56 -10.40 -0.38 23.99
C SER A 56 -11.39 0.73 24.34
N LEU A 57 -12.22 1.17 23.41
CA LEU A 57 -13.27 2.18 23.67
C LEU A 57 -14.31 1.70 24.70
N GLY A 58 -14.47 0.37 24.86
CA GLY A 58 -15.35 -0.22 25.86
C GLY A 58 -14.80 -0.19 27.28
N TRP A 59 -13.53 0.19 27.49
CA TRP A 59 -12.98 0.35 28.82
C TRP A 59 -13.58 1.60 29.46
N GLY A 60 -14.22 1.48 30.64
CA GLY A 60 -14.84 2.64 31.33
C GLY A 60 -13.89 3.83 31.51
N ARG A 61 -12.58 3.59 31.61
CA ARG A 61 -11.52 4.61 31.66
C ARG A 61 -11.41 5.47 30.39
N ALA A 62 -11.77 4.94 29.22
CA ALA A 62 -11.75 5.71 27.98
C ALA A 62 -12.87 6.76 27.92
N LEU A 63 -14.00 6.50 28.59
CA LEU A 63 -15.15 7.41 28.68
C LEU A 63 -14.98 8.47 29.78
N GLU A 64 -14.21 8.15 30.82
CA GLU A 64 -13.95 9.03 31.97
C GLU A 64 -12.65 9.86 31.82
N GLY A 65 -11.79 9.50 30.86
CA GLY A 65 -10.51 10.17 30.59
C GLY A 65 -10.63 11.46 29.77
N PRO A 66 -9.50 12.10 29.44
CA PRO A 66 -9.49 13.31 28.62
C PRO A 66 -10.17 13.10 27.26
N PRO A 67 -11.00 14.06 26.77
CA PRO A 67 -11.69 13.95 25.48
C PRO A 67 -10.73 13.88 24.28
N ALA A 68 -9.47 14.27 24.47
CA ALA A 68 -8.43 14.13 23.46
C ALA A 68 -8.13 12.66 23.14
N THR A 69 -8.19 11.76 24.13
CA THR A 69 -7.91 10.33 23.95
C THR A 69 -8.96 9.66 23.08
N THR A 70 -10.24 9.92 23.34
CA THR A 70 -11.33 9.36 22.52
C THR A 70 -11.29 9.90 21.11
N ALA A 71 -11.01 11.20 20.91
CA ALA A 71 -10.82 11.79 19.59
C ALA A 71 -9.64 11.16 18.81
N LEU A 72 -8.51 10.88 19.49
CA LEU A 72 -7.35 10.19 18.91
C LEU A 72 -7.68 8.74 18.52
N TRP A 73 -8.46 8.04 19.33
CA TRP A 73 -8.86 6.66 19.03
C TRP A 73 -9.90 6.57 17.90
N TYR A 74 -10.87 7.48 17.85
CA TYR A 74 -11.82 7.54 16.74
C TYR A 74 -11.13 7.92 15.42
N SER A 75 -10.16 8.83 15.44
CA SER A 75 -9.37 9.15 14.25
C SER A 75 -8.45 7.98 13.84
N ALA A 76 -7.85 7.26 14.79
CA ALA A 76 -7.10 6.04 14.51
C ALA A 76 -7.99 4.95 13.87
N LEU A 77 -9.22 4.79 14.38
CA LEU A 77 -10.21 3.87 13.82
C LEU A 77 -10.61 4.27 12.39
N ALA A 78 -10.90 5.55 12.16
CA ALA A 78 -11.26 6.06 10.83
C ALA A 78 -10.13 5.85 9.82
N LEU A 79 -8.87 6.08 10.23
CA LEU A 79 -7.70 5.82 9.40
C LEU A 79 -7.50 4.33 9.13
N ALA A 80 -7.72 3.46 10.12
CA ALA A 80 -7.63 2.01 9.95
C ALA A 80 -8.69 1.49 8.96
N LEU A 81 -9.93 1.97 9.06
CA LEU A 81 -11.01 1.63 8.12
C LEU A 81 -10.74 2.18 6.72
N THR A 82 -10.17 3.38 6.61
CA THR A 82 -9.77 3.95 5.32
C THR A 82 -8.66 3.11 4.68
N ALA A 83 -7.65 2.69 5.46
CA ALA A 83 -6.58 1.82 4.99
C ALA A 83 -7.12 0.46 4.51
N LEU A 84 -8.08 -0.12 5.24
CA LEU A 84 -8.80 -1.33 4.83
C LEU A 84 -9.53 -1.13 3.49
N ALA A 85 -10.30 -0.05 3.36
CA ALA A 85 -11.03 0.25 2.13
C ALA A 85 -10.09 0.46 0.93
N SER A 86 -8.96 1.17 1.13
CA SER A 86 -7.93 1.35 0.12
C SER A 86 -7.27 0.02 -0.26
N ALA A 87 -6.95 -0.85 0.68
CA ALA A 87 -6.37 -2.17 0.42
C ALA A 87 -7.31 -3.03 -0.45
N ILE A 88 -8.61 -3.02 -0.13
CA ILE A 88 -9.63 -3.73 -0.91
C ILE A 88 -9.73 -3.16 -2.33
N GLN A 89 -9.82 -1.83 -2.47
CA GLN A 89 -9.96 -1.18 -3.78
C GLN A 89 -8.73 -1.42 -4.67
N LEU A 90 -7.52 -1.35 -4.11
CA LEU A 90 -6.28 -1.66 -4.83
C LEU A 90 -6.22 -3.14 -5.23
N THR A 91 -6.64 -4.06 -4.36
CA THR A 91 -6.70 -5.50 -4.66
C THR A 91 -7.70 -5.80 -5.78
N VAL A 92 -8.91 -5.22 -5.73
CA VAL A 92 -9.93 -5.40 -6.79
C VAL A 92 -9.44 -4.82 -8.12
N THR A 93 -8.81 -3.65 -8.08
CA THR A 93 -8.24 -3.03 -9.29
C THR A 93 -7.12 -3.89 -9.87
N LEU A 94 -6.25 -4.45 -9.05
CA LEU A 94 -5.18 -5.35 -9.47
C LEU A 94 -5.74 -6.66 -10.08
N ASN A 95 -6.78 -7.23 -9.47
CA ASN A 95 -7.48 -8.40 -10.00
C ASN A 95 -8.16 -8.10 -11.34
N ARG A 96 -8.81 -6.94 -11.48
CA ARG A 96 -9.39 -6.49 -12.75
C ARG A 96 -8.32 -6.30 -13.84
N LEU A 97 -7.18 -5.71 -13.49
CA LEU A 97 -6.05 -5.57 -14.42
C LEU A 97 -5.48 -6.92 -14.86
N SER A 98 -5.54 -7.93 -13.99
CA SER A 98 -5.06 -9.30 -14.25
C SER A 98 -5.96 -10.11 -15.16
N GLY A 99 -7.21 -9.69 -15.35
CA GLY A 99 -8.16 -10.36 -16.24
C GLY A 99 -7.98 -10.04 -17.73
N TYR A 100 -7.09 -9.12 -18.09
CA TYR A 100 -6.82 -8.78 -19.49
C TYR A 100 -5.76 -9.70 -20.11
N PRO A 101 -5.89 -10.08 -21.40
CA PRO A 101 -4.84 -10.84 -22.12
C PRO A 101 -3.46 -10.16 -22.07
N ASP A 102 -3.44 -8.81 -22.09
CA ASP A 102 -2.24 -7.98 -21.99
C ASP A 102 -2.00 -7.40 -20.58
N ALA A 103 -2.44 -8.11 -19.53
CA ALA A 103 -2.37 -7.63 -18.14
C ALA A 103 -0.96 -7.15 -17.75
N LEU A 104 0.08 -7.93 -18.07
CA LEU A 104 1.47 -7.64 -17.72
C LEU A 104 1.99 -6.39 -18.43
N PHE A 105 1.64 -6.21 -19.71
CA PHE A 105 1.99 -5.03 -20.47
C PHE A 105 1.33 -3.76 -19.91
N ARG A 106 0.04 -3.85 -19.52
CA ARG A 106 -0.69 -2.74 -18.91
C ARG A 106 -0.15 -2.38 -17.52
N ILE A 107 0.20 -3.37 -16.71
CA ILE A 107 0.81 -3.17 -15.39
C ILE A 107 2.13 -2.41 -15.53
N ARG A 108 2.99 -2.80 -16.48
CA ARG A 108 4.24 -2.06 -16.76
C ARG A 108 4.01 -0.64 -17.21
N ARG A 109 3.04 -0.42 -18.10
CA ARG A 109 2.67 0.92 -18.55
C ARG A 109 2.16 1.80 -17.40
N LEU A 110 1.52 1.20 -16.41
CA LEU A 110 1.12 1.85 -15.16
C LEU A 110 2.24 1.98 -14.12
N LEU A 111 3.45 1.47 -14.39
CA LEU A 111 4.61 1.59 -13.50
C LEU A 111 5.67 2.53 -14.09
N SER A 112 5.72 2.69 -15.41
CA SER A 112 6.62 3.63 -16.09
C SER A 112 6.15 5.09 -15.94
N ALA A 113 7.00 5.98 -15.44
CA ALA A 113 6.71 7.42 -15.26
C ALA A 113 6.52 8.18 -16.58
N ARG A 114 7.14 7.69 -17.65
CA ARG A 114 7.03 8.30 -18.98
C ARG A 114 5.84 7.66 -19.66
N GLY A 115 4.82 8.48 -19.97
CA GLY A 115 3.70 8.08 -20.80
C GLY A 115 4.26 7.31 -22.00
N ALA A 116 4.06 6.00 -22.00
CA ALA A 116 4.49 5.16 -23.09
C ALA A 116 3.52 5.44 -24.23
N ASP A 117 3.85 6.42 -25.06
CA ASP A 117 3.18 6.64 -26.32
C ASP A 117 3.17 5.32 -27.08
N VAL A 118 1.98 4.98 -27.57
CA VAL A 118 1.70 3.80 -28.36
C VAL A 118 2.59 3.84 -29.61
N GLY A 119 3.69 3.08 -29.60
CA GLY A 119 4.63 3.01 -30.73
C GLY A 119 6.13 3.11 -30.39
N THR A 120 6.50 3.39 -29.14
CA THR A 120 7.93 3.47 -28.75
C THR A 120 8.60 2.08 -28.69
N PRO A 121 9.74 1.87 -29.40
CA PRO A 121 10.46 0.58 -29.43
C PRO A 121 10.88 0.09 -28.04
N LEU A 122 10.86 -1.23 -27.84
CA LEU A 122 11.20 -1.90 -26.58
C LEU A 122 12.60 -1.58 -26.03
N GLU A 123 13.55 -1.22 -26.91
CA GLU A 123 14.93 -0.87 -26.56
C GLU A 123 15.06 0.50 -25.86
N GLU A 124 14.19 1.47 -26.18
CA GLU A 124 14.24 2.83 -25.61
C GLU A 124 13.58 2.90 -24.22
N ARG A 125 13.01 1.79 -23.74
CA ARG A 125 12.39 1.66 -22.41
C ARG A 125 13.37 1.24 -21.30
N ARG A 126 14.59 0.82 -21.63
CA ARG A 126 15.66 0.59 -20.64
C ARG A 126 16.01 1.93 -19.99
N GLY A 127 15.88 2.00 -18.66
CA GLY A 127 16.07 3.24 -17.89
C GLY A 127 14.81 4.10 -17.68
N ALA A 128 13.61 3.60 -18.01
CA ALA A 128 12.37 4.31 -17.69
C ALA A 128 12.18 4.42 -16.17
N ALA A 129 12.26 5.65 -15.64
CA ALA A 129 12.10 5.90 -14.22
C ALA A 129 10.70 5.46 -13.72
N PRO A 130 10.60 4.88 -12.52
CA PRO A 130 9.32 4.50 -11.92
C PRO A 130 8.46 5.72 -11.61
N SER A 131 7.16 5.62 -11.90
CA SER A 131 6.15 6.64 -11.63
C SER A 131 5.96 6.83 -10.12
N ALA A 132 6.54 7.89 -9.55
CA ALA A 132 6.42 8.18 -8.12
C ALA A 132 4.97 8.33 -7.64
N ARG A 133 4.07 8.83 -8.52
CA ARG A 133 2.65 9.02 -8.21
C ARG A 133 1.88 7.69 -8.13
N GLN A 134 2.15 6.75 -9.05
CA GLN A 134 1.52 5.44 -8.99
C GLN A 134 2.10 4.62 -7.84
N VAL A 135 3.40 4.70 -7.58
CA VAL A 135 4.01 4.08 -6.40
C VAL A 135 3.37 4.60 -5.11
N TYR A 136 3.14 5.91 -5.00
CA TYR A 136 2.44 6.47 -3.84
C TYR A 136 0.98 5.98 -3.71
N ALA A 137 0.27 5.81 -4.83
CA ALA A 137 -1.08 5.25 -4.82
C ALA A 137 -1.09 3.80 -4.31
N TRP A 138 -0.12 2.98 -4.71
CA TRP A 138 0.02 1.59 -4.25
C TRP A 138 0.49 1.48 -2.79
N GLU A 139 1.27 2.44 -2.31
CA GLU A 139 1.73 2.52 -0.92
C GLU A 139 0.71 3.19 0.02
N SER A 140 -0.32 3.86 -0.50
CA SER A 140 -1.28 4.64 0.29
C SER A 140 -1.99 3.84 1.39
N ALA A 141 -2.37 2.59 1.09
CA ALA A 141 -2.98 1.68 2.06
C ALA A 141 -2.03 1.32 3.22
N ALA A 142 -0.75 1.07 2.91
CA ALA A 142 0.25 0.74 3.91
C ALA A 142 0.63 1.95 4.78
N ILE A 143 0.73 3.14 4.18
CA ILE A 143 1.01 4.40 4.89
C ILE A 143 -0.14 4.74 5.85
N GLY A 144 -1.40 4.59 5.39
CA GLY A 144 -2.59 4.82 6.20
C GLY A 144 -2.64 3.92 7.44
N LEU A 145 -2.33 2.63 7.28
CA LEU A 145 -2.32 1.68 8.40
C LEU A 145 -1.20 2.00 9.42
N ARG A 146 0.00 2.35 8.96
CA ARG A 146 1.11 2.77 9.84
C ARG A 146 0.75 4.03 10.62
N ALA A 147 0.10 4.99 9.99
CA ALA A 147 -0.37 6.22 10.64
C ALA A 147 -1.45 5.92 11.70
N ALA A 148 -2.41 5.05 11.40
CA ALA A 148 -3.43 4.61 12.35
C ALA A 148 -2.81 3.95 13.60
N LEU A 149 -1.81 3.09 13.41
CA LEU A 149 -1.08 2.45 14.50
C LEU A 149 -0.39 3.46 15.42
N LEU A 150 0.34 4.42 14.84
CA LEU A 150 1.01 5.47 15.61
C LEU A 150 0.01 6.32 16.40
N LEU A 151 -1.09 6.71 15.78
CA LEU A 151 -2.11 7.55 16.40
C LEU A 151 -2.78 6.85 17.60
N TYR A 152 -3.03 5.55 17.49
CA TYR A 152 -3.53 4.73 18.59
C TYR A 152 -2.52 4.60 19.74
N ILE A 153 -1.23 4.35 19.44
CA ILE A 153 -0.17 4.29 20.47
C ILE A 153 -0.07 5.62 21.23
N VAL A 154 -0.11 6.74 20.51
CA VAL A 154 -0.11 8.08 21.12
C VAL A 154 -1.34 8.26 22.01
N GLY A 155 -2.53 7.88 21.55
CA GLY A 155 -3.75 7.93 22.37
C GLY A 155 -3.64 7.06 23.64
N MET A 156 -3.04 5.86 23.54
CA MET A 156 -2.78 5.01 24.71
C MET A 156 -1.80 5.65 25.70
N MET A 157 -0.75 6.34 25.22
CA MET A 157 0.16 7.08 26.10
C MET A 157 -0.57 8.21 26.83
N VAL A 158 -1.41 8.99 26.13
CA VAL A 158 -2.20 10.08 26.74
C VAL A 158 -3.23 9.56 27.75
N LEU A 159 -3.73 8.34 27.60
CA LEU A 159 -4.64 7.75 28.59
C LEU A 159 -3.93 7.33 29.88
N VAL A 160 -2.67 6.93 29.78
CA VAL A 160 -1.88 6.40 30.91
C VAL A 160 -1.28 7.52 31.77
N PHE A 161 -0.90 8.64 31.15
CA PHE A 161 -0.31 9.82 31.81
C PHE A 161 -1.36 10.86 32.19
#